data_AF-A0A975B7H3-F1
#
_entry.id   AF-A0A975B7H3-F1
#
_cell.length_a   1.000
_cell.length_b   1.000
_cell.length_c   1.000
_cell.angle_alpha   90.00
_cell.angle_beta   90.00
_cell.angle_gamma   90.00
#
_symmetry.space_group_name_H-M   'P 1'
#
loop_
_entity.id
_entity.type
_entity.pdbx_description
1 polymer ?
#
loop_
_entity_poly.entity_id
_entity_poly.type
_entity_poly.pdbx_seq_one_letter_code
_entity_poly.pdbx_strand_id
1 'polypeptide(L)'
;MKIGIKGIGLAGGFGCGISEFEQALDRDRSEAHTVSIETVKGKIEVPGLTADTSRLKDFINPKNLRRIDHYTQMALLACVLALEDAGLWKARPAKSMGIIMGTGYGSTCNTFDFQDLTTDNNICGFSPIQFSNSVHNAAAAHISAFLNEKGPNLSINQFDMSPCCAFMTAINWLAEERVENVLVGLCDDFSKIMACHQYFLSLNDNTWNIPVGEGSVFFLLTKDETSFCPYGYIKDAGTGSFDSMPENADYILNFDRLVNDRIRSVFSREIKKALENKNISSFEHIYGSMPVNMGFDIAAAGLSIKTGKGWKSLPGFNSGIREICCLKAGVSGEYGLICLSSN
;
A
#
# COMPACT_ATOMS: atom_id res chain seq x y z
N MET A 1 -13.85 -19.42 9.66
CA MET A 1 -13.13 -18.45 10.51
C MET A 1 -13.28 -17.09 9.87
N LYS A 2 -13.59 -16.04 10.63
CA LYS A 2 -13.66 -14.67 10.12
C LYS A 2 -12.41 -13.92 10.56
N ILE A 3 -11.81 -13.18 9.64
CA ILE A 3 -10.68 -12.30 9.93
C ILE A 3 -11.15 -10.87 9.65
N GLY A 4 -11.10 -10.04 10.67
CA GLY A 4 -11.55 -8.66 10.59
C GLY A 4 -10.41 -7.67 10.64
N ILE A 5 -10.66 -6.49 10.06
CA ILE A 5 -9.75 -5.35 10.13
C ILE A 5 -10.15 -4.48 11.34
N LYS A 6 -9.28 -4.42 12.34
CA LYS A 6 -9.52 -3.71 13.60
C LYS A 6 -9.02 -2.27 13.59
N GLY A 7 -7.97 -1.99 12.83
CA GLY A 7 -7.38 -0.66 12.72
C GLY A 7 -6.70 -0.44 11.38
N ILE A 8 -6.74 0.80 10.90
CA ILE A 8 -6.10 1.25 9.67
C ILE A 8 -5.24 2.47 9.96
N GLY A 9 -4.03 2.51 9.40
CA GLY A 9 -3.14 3.66 9.46
C GLY A 9 -2.52 3.91 8.09
N LEU A 10 -2.37 5.19 7.74
CA LEU A 10 -2.10 5.62 6.36
C LEU A 10 -1.13 6.80 6.37
N ALA A 11 -0.22 6.85 5.41
CA ALA A 11 0.54 8.03 5.05
C ALA A 11 0.80 8.02 3.54
N GLY A 12 0.64 9.15 2.85
CA GLY A 12 0.85 9.26 1.40
C GLY A 12 0.79 10.70 0.94
N GLY A 13 0.77 10.94 -0.38
CA GLY A 13 0.64 12.29 -0.96
C GLY A 13 -0.66 13.05 -0.61
N PHE A 14 -1.65 12.35 -0.04
CA PHE A 14 -2.88 12.95 0.51
C PHE A 14 -2.73 13.45 1.95
N GLY A 15 -1.62 13.16 2.63
CA GLY A 15 -1.41 13.43 4.05
C GLY A 15 -1.25 12.17 4.92
N CYS A 16 -1.49 12.29 6.22
CA CYS A 16 -1.32 11.24 7.22
C CYS A 16 -2.59 10.97 8.05
N GLY A 17 -2.95 9.69 8.13
CA GLY A 17 -4.09 9.19 8.90
C GLY A 17 -5.41 9.19 8.14
N ILE A 18 -6.42 8.57 8.78
CA ILE A 18 -7.74 8.35 8.19
C ILE A 18 -8.44 9.66 7.81
N SER A 19 -8.36 10.68 8.67
CA SER A 19 -9.09 11.93 8.42
C SER A 19 -8.60 12.67 7.17
N GLU A 20 -7.29 12.72 6.93
CA GLU A 20 -6.75 13.35 5.72
C GLU A 20 -7.06 12.52 4.47
N PHE A 21 -7.03 11.18 4.59
CA PHE A 21 -7.43 10.30 3.50
C PHE A 21 -8.91 10.45 3.14
N GLU A 22 -9.83 10.46 4.12
CA GLU A 22 -11.26 10.71 3.89
C GLU A 22 -11.51 12.07 3.24
N GLN A 23 -10.81 13.12 3.68
CA GLN A 23 -10.91 14.44 3.06
C GLN A 23 -10.44 14.44 1.61
N ALA A 24 -9.39 13.68 1.29
CA ALA A 24 -8.89 13.55 -0.07
C ALA A 24 -9.87 12.75 -0.96
N LEU A 25 -10.49 11.70 -0.41
CA LEU A 25 -11.58 10.95 -1.06
C LEU A 25 -12.83 11.84 -1.30
N ASP A 26 -13.21 12.66 -0.32
CA ASP A 26 -14.33 13.61 -0.43
C ASP A 26 -14.09 14.67 -1.51
N ARG A 27 -12.84 15.16 -1.61
CA ARG A 27 -12.42 16.14 -2.62
C ARG A 27 -12.09 15.50 -3.98
N ASP A 28 -11.95 14.18 -4.03
CA ASP A 28 -11.58 13.40 -5.21
C ASP A 28 -10.25 13.87 -5.83
N ARG A 29 -9.29 14.30 -4.99
CA ARG A 29 -7.97 14.81 -5.43
C ARG A 29 -6.95 14.88 -4.29
N SER A 30 -5.68 14.83 -4.68
CA SER A 30 -4.52 15.24 -3.87
C SER A 30 -3.65 16.22 -4.64
N GLU A 31 -2.96 17.10 -3.92
CA GLU A 31 -2.11 18.12 -4.52
C GLU A 31 -0.74 17.52 -4.84
N ALA A 32 -0.49 17.23 -6.12
CA ALA A 32 0.82 16.82 -6.60
C ALA A 32 1.76 18.04 -6.67
N HIS A 33 3.04 17.82 -6.40
CA HIS A 33 4.09 18.82 -6.59
C HIS A 33 5.00 18.42 -7.75
N THR A 34 5.73 19.39 -8.31
CA THR A 34 6.65 19.14 -9.40
C THR A 34 7.98 18.61 -8.86
N VAL A 35 8.39 17.45 -9.36
CA VAL A 35 9.70 16.85 -9.11
C VAL A 35 10.59 17.05 -10.33
N SER A 36 11.78 17.59 -10.11
CA SER A 36 12.81 17.78 -11.13
C SER A 36 13.73 16.56 -11.19
N ILE A 37 13.91 15.99 -12.38
CA ILE A 37 14.79 14.83 -12.60
C ILE A 37 15.80 15.17 -13.68
N GLU A 38 17.09 15.02 -13.36
CA GLU A 38 18.16 15.15 -14.33
C GLU A 38 18.30 13.83 -15.12
N THR A 39 18.30 13.92 -16.45
CA THR A 39 18.50 12.76 -17.34
C THR A 39 19.62 13.04 -18.34
N VAL A 40 20.11 12.00 -19.00
CA VAL A 40 21.09 12.15 -20.09
C VAL A 40 20.56 12.97 -21.28
N LYS A 41 19.24 13.17 -21.39
CA LYS A 41 18.58 13.98 -22.43
C LYS A 41 18.21 15.39 -21.94
N GLY A 42 18.63 15.77 -20.74
CA GLY A 42 18.27 17.02 -20.08
C GLY A 42 17.29 16.84 -18.92
N LYS A 43 17.01 17.95 -18.25
CA LYS A 43 16.09 18.01 -17.12
C LYS A 43 14.64 17.78 -17.57
N ILE A 44 13.92 16.95 -16.83
CA ILE A 44 12.48 16.73 -16.96
C ILE A 44 11.76 17.12 -15.66
N GLU A 45 10.49 17.48 -15.78
CA GLU A 45 9.61 17.82 -14.67
C GLU A 45 8.40 16.90 -14.68
N VAL A 46 8.13 16.26 -13.55
CA VAL A 46 7.07 15.26 -13.40
C VAL A 46 6.24 15.54 -12.14
N PRO A 47 4.93 15.28 -12.14
CA PRO A 47 4.13 15.39 -10.93
C PRO A 47 4.44 14.22 -9.98
N GLY A 48 4.53 14.51 -8.69
CA GLY A 48 4.72 13.52 -7.63
C GLY A 48 3.77 13.73 -6.45
N LEU A 49 3.27 12.63 -5.91
CA LEU A 49 2.47 12.57 -4.68
C LEU A 49 3.31 11.96 -3.56
N THR A 50 3.97 12.80 -2.75
CA THR A 50 4.90 12.34 -1.70
C THR A 50 4.36 12.53 -0.29
N ALA A 51 4.71 11.61 0.61
CA ALA A 51 4.21 11.59 1.97
C ALA A 51 5.02 12.52 2.88
N ASP A 52 4.33 13.28 3.73
CA ASP A 52 4.96 13.95 4.86
C ASP A 52 5.00 13.02 6.09
N THR A 53 6.22 12.69 6.53
CA THR A 53 6.47 11.84 7.70
C THR A 53 6.76 12.65 8.97
N SER A 54 6.66 13.97 8.93
CA SER A 54 7.04 14.87 10.03
C SER A 54 6.31 14.58 11.35
N ARG A 55 5.07 14.10 11.30
CA ARG A 55 4.26 13.69 12.46
C ARG A 55 4.88 12.53 13.25
N LEU A 56 5.76 11.74 12.64
CA LEU A 56 6.43 10.63 13.32
C LEU A 56 7.22 11.08 14.58
N LYS A 57 7.67 12.34 14.61
CA LYS A 57 8.34 12.96 15.78
C LYS A 57 7.50 12.93 17.07
N ASP A 58 6.18 12.80 16.95
CA ASP A 58 5.27 12.71 18.09
C ASP A 58 5.35 11.35 18.79
N PHE A 59 5.94 10.34 18.12
CA PHE A 59 6.00 8.95 18.57
C PHE A 59 7.42 8.43 18.78
N ILE A 60 8.40 8.96 18.05
CA ILE A 60 9.79 8.51 18.11
C ILE A 60 10.71 9.65 18.52
N ASN A 61 11.71 9.34 19.36
CA ASN A 61 12.69 10.34 19.75
C ASN A 61 13.58 10.76 18.55
N PRO A 62 14.11 12.00 18.54
CA PRO A 62 14.91 12.52 17.43
C PRO A 62 16.17 11.70 17.10
N LYS A 63 16.75 11.01 18.09
CA LYS A 63 17.96 10.18 17.89
C LYS A 63 17.67 8.95 17.05
N ASN A 64 16.52 8.31 17.28
CA ASN A 64 16.08 7.15 16.52
C ASN A 64 15.55 7.57 15.14
N LEU A 65 14.85 8.71 15.05
CA LEU A 65 14.38 9.25 13.77
C LEU A 65 15.51 9.46 12.75
N ARG A 66 16.68 9.94 13.21
CA ARG A 66 17.88 10.13 12.36
C ARG A 66 18.52 8.84 11.84
N ARG A 67 18.12 7.67 12.35
CA ARG A 67 18.71 6.37 12.00
C ARG A 67 17.88 5.59 10.98
N ILE A 68 16.68 6.06 10.68
CA ILE A 68 15.74 5.40 9.76
C ILE A 68 15.57 6.27 8.52
N ASP A 69 15.50 5.62 7.36
CA ASP A 69 15.24 6.26 6.08
C ASP A 69 13.77 6.63 5.90
N HIS A 70 13.46 7.40 4.85
CA HIS A 70 12.10 7.86 4.57
C HIS A 70 11.10 6.70 4.39
N TYR A 71 11.51 5.63 3.70
CA TYR A 71 10.72 4.40 3.55
C TYR A 71 10.32 3.81 4.91
N THR A 72 11.28 3.63 5.82
CA THR A 72 10.99 3.14 7.19
C THR A 72 10.15 4.13 8.00
N GLN A 73 10.35 5.44 7.81
CA GLN A 73 9.55 6.47 8.48
C GLN A 73 8.08 6.40 8.07
N MET A 74 7.77 6.25 6.78
CA MET A 74 6.40 6.06 6.29
C MET A 74 5.77 4.80 6.90
N ALA A 75 6.49 3.67 6.85
CA ALA A 75 6.01 2.40 7.38
C ALA A 75 5.73 2.48 8.90
N LEU A 76 6.65 3.07 9.68
CA LEU A 76 6.46 3.28 11.12
C LEU A 76 5.27 4.21 11.40
N LEU A 77 5.13 5.32 10.67
CA LEU A 77 4.03 6.26 10.87
C LEU A 77 2.68 5.59 10.63
N ALA A 78 2.51 4.90 9.50
CA ALA A 78 1.28 4.17 9.19
C ALA A 78 1.01 3.07 10.23
N CYS A 79 2.03 2.33 10.66
CA CYS A 79 1.91 1.30 11.70
C CYS A 79 1.40 1.86 13.03
N VAL A 80 1.97 2.99 13.49
CA VAL A 80 1.54 3.66 14.72
C VAL A 80 0.09 4.12 14.60
N LEU A 81 -0.28 4.74 13.48
CA LEU A 81 -1.64 5.22 13.23
C LEU A 81 -2.66 4.07 13.21
N ALA A 82 -2.30 2.90 12.67
CA ALA A 82 -3.15 1.71 12.69
C ALA A 82 -3.38 1.19 14.11
N LEU A 83 -2.35 1.24 14.95
CA LEU A 83 -2.44 0.86 16.36
C LEU A 83 -3.21 1.89 17.20
N GLU A 84 -3.10 3.18 16.89
CA GLU A 84 -3.91 4.24 17.50
C GLU A 84 -5.39 4.05 17.17
N ASP A 85 -5.71 3.84 15.90
CA ASP A 85 -7.08 3.63 15.42
C ASP A 85 -7.71 2.36 16.02
N ALA A 86 -6.93 1.29 16.18
CA ALA A 86 -7.36 0.07 16.87
C ALA A 86 -7.51 0.21 18.41
N GLY A 87 -7.13 1.36 18.99
CA GLY A 87 -7.08 1.57 20.43
C GLY A 87 -5.99 0.78 21.16
N LEU A 88 -5.01 0.24 20.43
CA LEU A 88 -3.95 -0.60 20.98
C LEU A 88 -2.62 0.15 21.16
N TRP A 89 -2.51 1.43 20.77
CA TRP A 89 -1.28 2.22 20.91
C TRP A 89 -0.68 2.21 22.32
N LYS A 90 -1.53 2.47 23.33
CA LYS A 90 -1.13 2.52 24.74
C LYS A 90 -1.42 1.23 25.51
N ALA A 91 -2.28 0.36 24.97
CA ALA A 91 -2.74 -0.87 25.59
C ALA A 91 -2.42 -2.05 24.67
N ARG A 92 -1.14 -2.45 24.65
CA ARG A 92 -0.68 -3.56 23.80
C ARG A 92 -1.31 -4.88 24.24
N PRO A 93 -1.60 -5.80 23.30
CA PRO A 93 -2.00 -7.16 23.64
C PRO A 93 -0.93 -7.88 24.48
N ALA A 94 -1.37 -8.87 25.28
CA ALA A 94 -0.45 -9.69 26.08
C ALA A 94 0.40 -10.64 25.22
N LYS A 95 -0.16 -11.16 24.12
CA LYS A 95 0.57 -11.95 23.13
C LYS A 95 1.18 -11.05 22.08
N SER A 96 2.40 -11.39 21.64
CA SER A 96 3.07 -10.66 20.57
C SER A 96 2.30 -10.77 19.25
N MET A 97 2.33 -9.68 18.50
CA MET A 97 1.71 -9.58 17.18
C MET A 97 2.67 -10.09 16.10
N GLY A 98 2.10 -10.63 15.03
CA GLY A 98 2.85 -10.86 13.80
C GLY A 98 3.05 -9.55 13.05
N ILE A 99 4.16 -9.41 12.33
CA ILE A 99 4.45 -8.26 11.46
C ILE A 99 4.72 -8.79 10.05
N ILE A 100 4.00 -8.26 9.07
CA ILE A 100 4.23 -8.52 7.65
C ILE A 100 4.39 -7.17 6.95
N MET A 101 5.47 -7.01 6.22
CA MET A 101 5.75 -5.80 5.42
C MET A 101 5.78 -6.18 3.94
N GLY A 102 4.74 -5.80 3.19
CA GLY A 102 4.69 -5.94 1.74
C GLY A 102 5.25 -4.69 1.04
N THR A 103 6.01 -4.89 -0.04
CA THR A 103 6.56 -3.79 -0.85
C THR A 103 6.80 -4.27 -2.27
N GLY A 104 6.54 -3.43 -3.27
CA GLY A 104 6.79 -3.78 -4.66
C GLY A 104 8.26 -3.67 -5.03
N TYR A 105 8.91 -2.59 -4.61
CA TYR A 105 10.29 -2.30 -4.99
C TYR A 105 11.28 -2.26 -3.81
N GLY A 106 10.79 -2.25 -2.58
CA GLY A 106 11.61 -2.09 -1.38
C GLY A 106 12.13 -0.67 -1.23
N SER A 107 13.22 -0.50 -0.47
CA SER A 107 13.86 0.79 -0.24
C SER A 107 14.70 1.21 -1.46
N THR A 108 14.03 1.46 -2.56
CA THR A 108 14.63 1.69 -3.88
C THR A 108 15.51 2.93 -3.88
N CYS A 109 15.04 4.04 -3.30
CA CYS A 109 15.80 5.28 -3.27
C CYS A 109 17.12 5.12 -2.53
N ASN A 110 17.08 4.54 -1.33
CA ASN A 110 18.29 4.30 -0.54
C ASN A 110 19.27 3.36 -1.25
N THR A 111 18.76 2.39 -2.03
CA THR A 111 19.61 1.48 -2.81
C THR A 111 20.36 2.23 -3.92
N PHE A 112 19.68 3.13 -4.64
CA PHE A 112 20.32 3.95 -5.68
C PHE A 112 21.24 5.02 -5.08
N ASP A 113 20.85 5.70 -4.01
CA ASP A 113 21.71 6.64 -3.29
C ASP A 113 23.00 5.96 -2.81
N PHE A 114 22.90 4.71 -2.34
CA PHE A 114 24.06 3.91 -1.94
C PHE A 114 24.92 3.50 -3.14
N GLN A 115 24.31 3.19 -4.28
CA GLN A 115 25.03 2.87 -5.52
C GLN A 115 25.79 4.08 -6.07
N ASP A 116 25.23 5.28 -6.05
CA ASP A 116 25.88 6.49 -6.55
C ASP A 116 27.19 6.81 -5.81
N LEU A 117 27.28 6.46 -4.51
CA LEU A 117 28.52 6.56 -3.72
C LEU A 117 29.66 5.68 -4.25
N THR A 118 29.34 4.54 -4.89
CA THR A 118 30.34 3.66 -5.50
C THR A 118 30.91 4.24 -6.79
N THR A 119 30.09 4.92 -7.59
CA THR A 119 30.49 5.48 -8.89
C THR A 119 31.35 6.72 -8.76
N ASP A 120 31.20 7.49 -7.69
CA ASP A 120 32.00 8.70 -7.43
C ASP A 120 33.38 8.42 -6.80
N ASN A 121 33.80 7.14 -6.69
CA ASN A 121 35.00 6.69 -5.98
C ASN A 121 35.07 7.16 -4.50
N ASN A 122 33.94 7.53 -3.90
CA ASN A 122 33.87 8.00 -2.52
C ASN A 122 33.70 6.85 -1.53
N ILE A 123 34.70 5.96 -1.47
CA ILE A 123 34.68 4.76 -0.61
C ILE A 123 34.59 5.12 0.89
N CYS A 124 35.00 6.32 1.29
CA CYS A 124 34.87 6.79 2.68
C CYS A 124 33.44 7.29 3.02
N GLY A 125 32.55 7.43 2.04
CA GLY A 125 31.17 7.90 2.22
C GLY A 125 30.18 6.84 2.67
N PHE A 126 30.56 5.55 2.72
CA PHE A 126 29.65 4.47 3.09
C PHE A 126 29.22 4.54 4.55
N SER A 127 27.94 4.86 4.78
CA SER A 127 27.32 4.76 6.10
C SER A 127 26.80 3.33 6.34
N PRO A 128 27.24 2.64 7.42
CA PRO A 128 26.67 1.35 7.81
C PRO A 128 25.17 1.40 8.08
N ILE A 129 24.67 2.57 8.51
CA ILE A 129 23.23 2.79 8.74
C ILE A 129 22.48 2.82 7.41
N GLN A 130 23.00 3.54 6.40
CA GLN A 130 22.37 3.58 5.08
C GLN A 130 22.33 2.18 4.45
N PHE A 131 23.43 1.42 4.54
CA PHE A 131 23.46 0.03 4.09
C PHE A 131 22.45 -0.85 4.85
N SER A 132 22.36 -0.71 6.17
CA SER A 132 21.39 -1.48 6.96
C SER A 132 19.94 -1.16 6.61
N ASN A 133 19.68 0.05 6.11
CA ASN A 133 18.35 0.46 5.67
C ASN A 133 18.05 0.09 4.20
N SER A 134 19.06 -0.27 3.39
CA SER A 134 18.84 -0.55 1.95
C SER A 134 18.23 -1.93 1.70
N VAL A 135 18.22 -2.81 2.70
CA VAL A 135 17.61 -4.15 2.60
C VAL A 135 16.10 -4.05 2.78
N HIS A 136 15.33 -4.82 2.00
CA HIS A 136 13.86 -4.72 1.97
C HIS A 136 13.18 -5.02 3.32
N ASN A 137 13.83 -5.80 4.18
CA ASN A 137 13.33 -6.16 5.50
C ASN A 137 13.64 -5.12 6.60
N ALA A 138 14.36 -4.05 6.28
CA ALA A 138 14.75 -3.03 7.26
C ALA A 138 13.54 -2.42 7.98
N ALA A 139 12.51 -2.01 7.23
CA ALA A 139 11.31 -1.41 7.82
C ALA A 139 10.61 -2.35 8.81
N ALA A 140 10.44 -3.62 8.44
CA ALA A 140 9.81 -4.63 9.31
C ALA A 140 10.64 -4.88 10.58
N ALA A 141 11.97 -4.90 10.46
CA ALA A 141 12.88 -5.04 11.60
C ALA A 141 12.82 -3.82 12.54
N HIS A 142 12.82 -2.60 11.98
CA HIS A 142 12.68 -1.37 12.76
C HIS A 142 11.34 -1.29 13.47
N ILE A 143 10.23 -1.69 12.83
CA ILE A 143 8.91 -1.76 13.47
C ILE A 143 8.90 -2.75 14.64
N SER A 144 9.41 -3.97 14.43
CA SER A 144 9.50 -4.96 15.51
C SER A 144 10.35 -4.47 16.68
N ALA A 145 11.50 -3.83 16.41
CA ALA A 145 12.36 -3.26 17.44
C ALA A 145 11.68 -2.10 18.17
N PHE A 146 11.02 -1.20 17.43
CA PHE A 146 10.33 -0.03 17.97
C PHE A 146 9.14 -0.40 18.87
N LEU A 147 8.33 -1.37 18.43
CA LEU A 147 7.18 -1.86 19.19
C LEU A 147 7.56 -2.89 20.26
N ASN A 148 8.81 -3.36 20.26
CA ASN A 148 9.30 -4.50 21.04
C ASN A 148 8.49 -5.79 20.80
N GLU A 149 8.00 -5.99 19.58
CA GLU A 149 7.25 -7.19 19.19
C GLU A 149 8.19 -8.37 18.96
N LYS A 150 7.80 -9.54 19.49
CA LYS A 150 8.57 -10.80 19.42
C LYS A 150 7.88 -11.89 18.61
N GLY A 151 6.75 -11.56 17.97
CA GLY A 151 6.07 -12.46 17.07
C GLY A 151 6.82 -12.67 15.75
N PRO A 152 6.28 -13.51 14.86
CA PRO A 152 6.85 -13.72 13.52
C PRO A 152 6.90 -12.39 12.76
N ASN A 153 8.02 -12.16 12.07
CA ASN A 153 8.29 -10.95 11.31
C ASN A 153 8.75 -11.35 9.90
N LEU A 154 8.01 -10.90 8.88
CA LEU A 154 8.23 -11.26 7.49
C LEU A 154 8.17 -10.03 6.58
N SER A 155 9.01 -10.00 5.55
CA SER A 155 8.89 -9.05 4.45
C SER A 155 8.59 -9.79 3.16
N ILE A 156 7.64 -9.27 2.39
CA ILE A 156 7.17 -9.86 1.13
C ILE A 156 7.43 -8.85 0.03
N ASN A 157 8.14 -9.29 -1.00
CA ASN A 157 8.41 -8.50 -2.19
C ASN A 157 8.05 -9.33 -3.42
N GLN A 158 6.93 -8.98 -4.04
CA GLN A 158 6.37 -9.64 -5.21
C GLN A 158 5.68 -8.62 -6.13
N PHE A 159 6.33 -7.47 -6.35
CA PHE A 159 5.81 -6.36 -7.17
C PHE A 159 4.35 -6.03 -6.81
N ASP A 160 3.46 -5.99 -7.80
CA ASP A 160 2.04 -5.70 -7.69
C ASP A 160 1.27 -6.73 -6.83
N MET A 161 1.76 -7.97 -6.71
CA MET A 161 1.10 -9.02 -5.92
C MET A 161 1.45 -8.98 -4.43
N SER A 162 2.41 -8.13 -4.03
CA SER A 162 2.84 -8.01 -2.63
C SER A 162 1.69 -7.78 -1.65
N PRO A 163 0.68 -6.91 -1.94
CA PRO A 163 -0.50 -6.76 -1.09
C PRO A 163 -1.27 -8.08 -0.86
N CYS A 164 -1.61 -8.79 -1.93
CA CYS A 164 -2.36 -10.05 -1.84
C CYS A 164 -1.56 -11.12 -1.11
N CYS A 165 -0.28 -11.30 -1.44
CA CYS A 165 0.59 -12.25 -0.75
C CYS A 165 0.71 -11.94 0.75
N ALA A 166 0.77 -10.66 1.13
CA ALA A 166 0.84 -10.24 2.52
C ALA A 166 -0.45 -10.56 3.30
N PHE A 167 -1.61 -10.26 2.72
CA PHE A 167 -2.91 -10.61 3.33
C PHE A 167 -3.11 -12.11 3.42
N MET A 168 -2.83 -12.88 2.36
CA MET A 168 -2.91 -14.35 2.38
C MET A 168 -2.01 -14.95 3.47
N THR A 169 -0.79 -14.44 3.62
CA THR A 169 0.13 -14.90 4.66
C THR A 169 -0.40 -14.57 6.07
N ALA A 170 -0.94 -13.37 6.27
CA ALA A 170 -1.56 -12.99 7.54
C ALA A 170 -2.76 -13.88 7.89
N ILE A 171 -3.60 -14.18 6.89
CA ILE A 171 -4.74 -15.09 7.01
C ILE A 171 -4.29 -16.47 7.46
N ASN A 172 -3.25 -17.00 6.85
CA ASN A 172 -2.67 -18.30 7.23
C ASN A 172 -2.10 -18.27 8.65
N TRP A 173 -1.37 -17.21 9.04
CA TRP A 173 -0.83 -17.09 10.40
C TRP A 173 -1.92 -17.04 11.47
N LEU A 174 -3.04 -16.37 11.19
CA LEU A 174 -4.21 -16.32 12.07
C LEU A 174 -4.97 -17.67 12.08
N ALA A 175 -5.12 -18.32 10.93
CA ALA A 175 -5.78 -19.62 10.79
C ALA A 175 -5.05 -20.74 11.54
N GLU A 176 -3.72 -20.72 11.47
CA GLU A 176 -2.83 -21.65 12.16
C GLU A 176 -2.58 -21.27 13.63
N GLU A 177 -3.21 -20.20 14.12
CA GLU A 177 -3.10 -19.72 15.50
C GLU A 177 -1.65 -19.41 15.94
N ARG A 178 -0.78 -19.05 14.98
CA ARG A 178 0.61 -18.64 15.27
C ARG A 178 0.65 -17.36 16.08
N VAL A 179 -0.32 -16.47 15.84
CA VAL A 179 -0.54 -15.20 16.52
C VAL A 179 -2.03 -14.88 16.55
N GLU A 180 -2.44 -13.99 17.46
CA GLU A 180 -3.84 -13.51 17.55
C GLU A 180 -4.10 -12.26 16.71
N ASN A 181 -3.06 -11.47 16.45
CA ASN A 181 -3.14 -10.24 15.66
C ASN A 181 -1.93 -10.14 14.73
N VAL A 182 -2.15 -9.62 13.53
CA VAL A 182 -1.10 -9.38 12.54
C VAL A 182 -1.17 -7.93 12.08
N LEU A 183 -0.03 -7.23 12.16
CA LEU A 183 0.18 -5.95 11.49
C LEU A 183 0.63 -6.22 10.06
N VAL A 184 -0.24 -5.93 9.10
CA VAL A 184 0.05 -6.02 7.67
C VAL A 184 0.32 -4.62 7.15
N GLY A 185 1.58 -4.32 6.91
CA GLY A 185 2.04 -3.10 6.26
C GLY A 185 2.22 -3.28 4.78
N LEU A 186 1.95 -2.22 4.03
CA LEU A 186 2.26 -2.07 2.61
C LEU A 186 2.96 -0.72 2.42
N CYS A 187 4.11 -0.69 1.75
CA CYS A 187 4.89 0.54 1.58
C CYS A 187 5.68 0.52 0.27
N ASP A 188 5.70 1.64 -0.45
CA ASP A 188 6.62 1.92 -1.55
C ASP A 188 7.04 3.40 -1.50
N ASP A 189 8.29 3.68 -1.85
CA ASP A 189 8.89 5.02 -1.88
C ASP A 189 8.87 5.66 -3.28
N PHE A 190 8.95 6.99 -3.32
CA PHE A 190 8.94 7.71 -4.59
C PHE A 190 10.31 7.56 -5.26
N SER A 191 10.41 6.71 -6.26
CA SER A 191 11.63 6.56 -7.05
C SER A 191 11.64 7.48 -8.26
N LYS A 192 12.69 8.30 -8.39
CA LYS A 192 12.95 9.11 -9.60
C LYS A 192 13.03 8.26 -10.87
N ILE A 193 13.50 7.01 -10.77
CA ILE A 193 13.59 6.10 -11.91
C ILE A 193 12.19 5.70 -12.37
N MET A 194 11.28 5.42 -11.43
CA MET A 194 9.89 5.11 -11.74
C MET A 194 9.18 6.31 -12.37
N ALA A 195 9.38 7.50 -11.81
CA ALA A 195 8.79 8.72 -12.34
C ALA A 195 9.33 9.08 -13.74
N CYS A 196 10.63 8.85 -13.98
CA CYS A 196 11.25 8.97 -15.29
C CYS A 196 10.69 7.95 -16.29
N HIS A 197 10.52 6.69 -15.87
CA HIS A 197 9.91 5.65 -16.69
C HIS A 197 8.48 6.02 -17.10
N GLN A 198 7.67 6.46 -16.14
CA GLN A 198 6.30 6.89 -16.40
C GLN A 198 6.22 8.11 -17.32
N TYR A 199 7.11 9.09 -17.14
CA TYR A 199 7.20 10.24 -18.04
C TYR A 199 7.44 9.81 -19.49
N PHE A 200 8.42 8.94 -19.74
CA PHE A 200 8.70 8.48 -21.11
C PHE A 200 7.59 7.63 -21.72
N LEU A 201 6.82 6.90 -20.90
CA LEU A 201 5.62 6.22 -21.38
C LEU A 201 4.54 7.22 -21.79
N SER A 202 4.34 8.29 -21.01
CA SER A 202 3.32 9.31 -21.30
C SER A 202 3.57 10.07 -22.60
N LEU A 203 4.84 10.23 -23.03
CA LEU A 203 5.17 10.88 -24.30
C LEU A 203 4.68 10.11 -25.53
N ASN A 204 4.54 8.79 -25.42
CA ASN A 204 4.08 7.95 -26.53
C ASN A 204 2.56 7.82 -26.58
N ASP A 205 1.86 8.25 -25.52
CA ASP A 205 0.48 7.88 -25.30
C ASP A 205 -0.24 9.02 -24.56
N ASN A 206 -1.05 9.79 -25.30
CA ASN A 206 -1.75 11.00 -24.85
C ASN A 206 -2.83 10.76 -23.78
N THR A 207 -2.84 9.58 -23.14
CA THR A 207 -3.94 9.11 -22.27
C THR A 207 -3.56 8.99 -20.80
N TRP A 208 -2.31 9.30 -20.43
CA TRP A 208 -1.74 9.00 -19.11
C TRP A 208 -1.38 10.26 -18.30
N ASN A 209 -2.07 10.50 -17.18
CA ASN A 209 -1.74 11.61 -16.28
C ASN A 209 -2.01 11.31 -14.79
N ILE A 210 -1.61 10.13 -14.31
CA ILE A 210 -1.59 9.83 -12.88
C ILE A 210 -0.17 10.08 -12.36
N PRO A 211 0.04 10.91 -11.33
CA PRO A 211 1.36 11.10 -10.73
C PRO A 211 1.91 9.80 -10.13
N VAL A 212 3.24 9.61 -10.17
CA VAL A 212 3.87 8.61 -9.28
C VAL A 212 3.60 9.02 -7.84
N GLY A 213 3.18 8.06 -7.03
CA GLY A 213 2.98 8.27 -5.61
C GLY A 213 4.01 7.54 -4.77
N GLU A 214 3.99 7.86 -3.49
CA GLU A 214 4.54 7.04 -2.43
C GLU A 214 3.60 7.03 -1.24
N GLY A 215 3.80 6.05 -0.37
CA GLY A 215 3.09 6.00 0.88
C GLY A 215 3.17 4.64 1.54
N SER A 216 2.57 4.59 2.73
CA SER A 216 2.36 3.36 3.46
C SER A 216 0.95 3.27 4.03
N VAL A 217 0.44 2.05 4.05
CA VAL A 217 -0.79 1.67 4.75
C VAL A 217 -0.52 0.48 5.64
N PHE A 218 -1.06 0.49 6.85
CA PHE A 218 -1.03 -0.62 7.78
C PHE A 218 -2.45 -1.02 8.19
N PHE A 219 -2.63 -2.33 8.30
CA PHE A 219 -3.85 -2.96 8.80
C PHE A 219 -3.52 -3.79 10.04
N LEU A 220 -4.33 -3.66 11.08
CA LEU A 220 -4.35 -4.61 12.18
C LEU A 220 -5.43 -5.66 11.92
N LEU A 221 -5.01 -6.86 11.54
CA LEU A 221 -5.90 -8.01 11.32
C LEU A 221 -6.02 -8.86 12.58
N THR A 222 -7.22 -9.33 12.87
CA THR A 222 -7.50 -10.18 14.04
C THR A 222 -8.52 -11.27 13.70
N LYS A 223 -8.45 -12.39 14.44
CA LYS A 223 -9.47 -13.46 14.37
C LYS A 223 -10.73 -13.00 15.11
N ASP A 224 -11.87 -13.02 14.42
CA ASP A 224 -13.14 -12.58 15.00
C ASP A 224 -13.76 -13.68 15.88
N GLU A 225 -13.41 -13.66 17.16
CA GLU A 225 -14.06 -14.47 18.19
C GLU A 225 -14.83 -13.59 19.20
N THR A 226 -14.41 -12.34 19.41
CA THR A 226 -15.00 -11.40 20.39
C THR A 226 -14.77 -9.91 20.06
N SER A 227 -14.06 -9.57 18.97
CA SER A 227 -13.57 -8.21 18.71
C SER A 227 -14.32 -7.55 17.56
N PHE A 228 -14.97 -6.42 17.83
CA PHE A 228 -15.58 -5.58 16.80
C PHE A 228 -14.54 -5.09 15.79
N CYS A 229 -14.78 -5.34 14.50
CA CYS A 229 -13.92 -4.96 13.39
C CYS A 229 -14.62 -3.91 12.51
N PRO A 230 -14.38 -2.60 12.73
CA PRO A 230 -15.18 -1.54 12.12
C PRO A 230 -15.07 -1.43 10.60
N TYR A 231 -13.99 -1.96 10.02
CA TYR A 231 -13.71 -1.87 8.58
C TYR A 231 -14.15 -3.12 7.81
N GLY A 232 -14.89 -4.02 8.47
CA GLY A 232 -15.38 -5.27 7.87
C GLY A 232 -14.39 -6.44 7.97
N TYR A 233 -14.72 -7.47 7.21
CA TYR A 233 -14.10 -8.79 7.26
C TYR A 233 -13.57 -9.20 5.89
N ILE A 234 -12.41 -9.87 5.89
CA ILE A 234 -11.84 -10.45 4.68
C ILE A 234 -12.66 -11.70 4.33
N LYS A 235 -13.35 -11.65 3.20
CA LYS A 235 -14.17 -12.74 2.68
C LYS A 235 -13.39 -13.64 1.73
N ASP A 236 -12.54 -13.02 0.91
CA ASP A 236 -11.67 -13.72 -0.03
C ASP A 236 -10.34 -12.96 -0.19
N ALA A 237 -9.26 -13.70 -0.42
CA ALA A 237 -7.94 -13.16 -0.71
C ALA A 237 -7.16 -14.18 -1.55
N GLY A 238 -6.70 -13.78 -2.73
CA GLY A 238 -6.08 -14.70 -3.65
C GLY A 238 -5.30 -14.05 -4.77
N THR A 239 -4.54 -14.88 -5.47
CA THR A 239 -3.88 -14.54 -6.73
C THR A 239 -4.25 -15.57 -7.78
N GLY A 240 -4.38 -15.18 -9.04
CA GLY A 240 -4.73 -16.11 -10.12
C GLY A 240 -4.42 -15.54 -11.50
N SER A 241 -4.83 -16.26 -12.56
CA SER A 241 -4.85 -15.72 -13.92
C SER A 241 -6.18 -15.03 -14.19
N PHE A 242 -6.20 -13.94 -14.95
CA PHE A 242 -7.46 -13.26 -15.33
C PHE A 242 -8.49 -14.21 -15.98
N ASP A 243 -8.04 -15.30 -16.62
CA ASP A 243 -8.91 -16.35 -17.18
C ASP A 243 -9.79 -17.04 -16.13
N SER A 244 -9.36 -17.06 -14.87
CA SER A 244 -10.02 -17.71 -13.75
C SER A 244 -10.41 -16.71 -12.65
N MET A 245 -10.64 -15.44 -13.01
CA MET A 245 -11.07 -14.43 -12.04
C MET A 245 -12.52 -14.71 -11.57
N PRO A 246 -12.83 -14.59 -10.27
CA PRO A 246 -14.18 -14.81 -9.76
C PRO A 246 -15.22 -13.89 -10.42
N GLU A 247 -16.38 -14.46 -10.77
CA GLU A 247 -17.50 -13.71 -11.37
C GLU A 247 -18.14 -12.73 -10.36
N ASN A 248 -18.13 -13.06 -9.07
CA ASN A 248 -18.99 -12.46 -8.04
C ASN A 248 -18.32 -11.32 -7.24
N ALA A 249 -18.17 -10.13 -7.83
CA ALA A 249 -17.87 -8.92 -7.05
C ALA A 249 -18.96 -7.88 -7.29
N ASP A 250 -19.65 -7.44 -6.23
CA ASP A 250 -20.66 -6.36 -6.32
C ASP A 250 -19.99 -5.03 -6.74
N TYR A 251 -18.74 -4.83 -6.35
CA TYR A 251 -17.91 -3.67 -6.69
C TYR A 251 -16.43 -4.04 -6.81
N ILE A 252 -15.74 -3.48 -7.81
CA ILE A 252 -14.28 -3.61 -7.96
C ILE A 252 -13.62 -2.25 -7.78
N LEU A 253 -12.81 -2.14 -6.73
CA LEU A 253 -11.84 -1.07 -6.54
C LEU A 253 -10.51 -1.47 -7.14
N ASN A 254 -9.89 -0.49 -7.77
CA ASN A 254 -8.62 -0.61 -8.46
C ASN A 254 -8.71 -1.57 -9.65
N PHE A 255 -8.59 -0.97 -10.82
CA PHE A 255 -8.01 -1.66 -11.94
C PHE A 255 -6.90 -0.73 -12.37
N ASP A 256 -5.71 -1.00 -11.82
CA ASP A 256 -4.48 -0.23 -11.94
C ASP A 256 -4.52 0.50 -13.25
N ARG A 257 -4.65 1.84 -13.23
CA ARG A 257 -4.82 2.53 -14.52
C ARG A 257 -3.59 2.24 -15.38
N LEU A 258 -2.45 1.90 -14.74
CA LEU A 258 -1.23 1.19 -15.17
C LEU A 258 -1.39 -0.21 -15.78
N VAL A 259 -2.55 -0.58 -16.31
CA VAL A 259 -2.53 -1.55 -17.41
C VAL A 259 -1.95 -0.81 -18.62
N ASN A 260 -0.62 -0.68 -18.61
CA ASN A 260 0.24 -0.23 -19.69
C ASN A 260 -0.36 -0.77 -20.99
N ASP A 261 -0.36 0.02 -22.06
CA ASP A 261 -0.89 -0.41 -23.34
C ASP A 261 -0.33 -1.76 -23.80
N ARG A 262 0.82 -2.23 -23.28
CA ARG A 262 1.26 -3.63 -23.39
C ARG A 262 0.33 -4.64 -22.70
N ILE A 263 0.03 -4.52 -21.40
CA ILE A 263 -0.87 -5.47 -20.70
C ILE A 263 -2.30 -5.32 -21.24
N ARG A 264 -2.75 -4.11 -21.62
CA ARG A 264 -4.03 -3.94 -22.34
C ARG A 264 -3.95 -4.63 -23.70
N SER A 265 -2.91 -4.44 -24.48
CA SER A 265 -2.82 -5.09 -25.81
C SER A 265 -2.77 -6.62 -25.72
N VAL A 266 -2.10 -7.18 -24.69
CA VAL A 266 -1.90 -8.63 -24.53
C VAL A 266 -3.09 -9.30 -23.82
N PHE A 267 -3.64 -8.69 -22.77
CA PHE A 267 -4.68 -9.28 -21.90
C PHE A 267 -6.00 -8.48 -21.87
N SER A 268 -6.20 -7.48 -22.76
CA SER A 268 -7.43 -6.68 -22.72
C SER A 268 -8.69 -7.50 -22.92
N ARG A 269 -8.64 -8.63 -23.61
CA ARG A 269 -9.84 -9.43 -23.86
C ARG A 269 -10.29 -10.12 -22.58
N GLU A 270 -9.36 -10.78 -21.90
CA GLU A 270 -9.56 -11.52 -20.65
C GLU A 270 -9.99 -10.56 -19.55
N ILE A 271 -9.30 -9.43 -19.43
CA ILE A 271 -9.61 -8.35 -18.50
C ILE A 271 -10.99 -7.75 -18.77
N LYS A 272 -11.29 -7.36 -20.02
CA LYS A 272 -12.59 -6.76 -20.37
C LYS A 272 -13.73 -7.71 -20.05
N LYS A 273 -13.55 -9.00 -20.33
CA LYS A 273 -14.53 -10.04 -20.03
C LYS A 273 -14.70 -10.22 -18.51
N ALA A 274 -13.60 -10.29 -17.75
CA ALA A 274 -13.64 -10.46 -16.29
C ALA A 274 -14.28 -9.27 -15.55
N LEU A 275 -14.25 -8.10 -16.16
CA LEU A 275 -14.79 -6.84 -15.65
C LEU A 275 -16.15 -6.45 -16.28
N GLU A 276 -16.65 -7.25 -17.22
CA GLU A 276 -17.91 -6.97 -17.91
C GLU A 276 -19.07 -6.91 -16.92
N ASN A 277 -19.89 -5.85 -17.00
CA ASN A 277 -21.04 -5.60 -16.11
C ASN A 277 -20.71 -5.37 -14.62
N LYS A 278 -19.43 -5.15 -14.25
CA LYS A 278 -19.04 -4.82 -12.88
C LYS A 278 -18.95 -3.31 -12.67
N ASN A 279 -19.29 -2.84 -11.48
CA ASN A 279 -19.04 -1.45 -11.08
C ASN A 279 -17.56 -1.31 -10.73
N ILE A 280 -16.85 -0.45 -11.46
CA ILE A 280 -15.39 -0.30 -11.33
C ILE A 280 -15.08 1.12 -10.92
N SER A 281 -14.14 1.28 -10.00
CA SER A 281 -13.52 2.58 -9.76
C SER A 281 -12.08 2.49 -9.29
N SER A 282 -11.41 3.64 -9.31
CA SER A 282 -10.02 3.79 -8.89
C SER A 282 -9.85 5.11 -8.16
N PHE A 283 -9.03 5.08 -7.11
CA PHE A 283 -8.61 6.24 -6.32
C PHE A 283 -7.14 6.60 -6.56
N GLU A 284 -6.55 6.06 -7.63
CA GLU A 284 -5.11 6.16 -7.87
C GLU A 284 -4.63 7.61 -8.09
N HIS A 285 -5.49 8.52 -8.54
CA HIS A 285 -5.19 9.94 -8.62
C HIS A 285 -5.05 10.64 -7.25
N ILE A 286 -5.44 9.98 -6.15
CA ILE A 286 -5.38 10.51 -4.79
C ILE A 286 -4.07 10.13 -4.11
N TYR A 287 -3.62 8.88 -4.24
CA TYR A 287 -2.40 8.41 -3.58
C TYR A 287 -1.24 8.18 -4.56
N GLY A 288 -1.50 8.18 -5.87
CA GLY A 288 -0.52 8.00 -6.93
C GLY A 288 -0.28 6.55 -7.35
N SER A 289 0.37 6.40 -8.50
CA SER A 289 0.77 5.10 -9.05
C SER A 289 1.92 4.51 -8.24
N MET A 290 1.73 3.31 -7.68
CA MET A 290 2.76 2.50 -7.02
C MET A 290 2.32 1.02 -6.95
N PRO A 291 3.25 0.05 -6.87
CA PRO A 291 2.90 -1.38 -6.84
C PRO A 291 1.94 -1.76 -5.71
N VAL A 292 2.16 -1.24 -4.51
CA VAL A 292 1.31 -1.55 -3.36
C VAL A 292 0.05 -0.68 -3.23
N ASN A 293 -0.33 0.06 -4.29
CA ASN A 293 -1.49 0.96 -4.25
C ASN A 293 -2.80 0.30 -3.84
N MET A 294 -3.00 -1.00 -4.15
CA MET A 294 -4.12 -1.81 -3.67
C MET A 294 -4.36 -1.67 -2.16
N GLY A 295 -3.30 -1.47 -1.37
CA GLY A 295 -3.44 -1.20 0.05
C GLY A 295 -4.34 -0.01 0.37
N PHE A 296 -4.22 1.09 -0.37
CA PHE A 296 -5.08 2.27 -0.17
C PHE A 296 -6.51 2.01 -0.63
N ASP A 297 -6.72 1.14 -1.62
CA ASP A 297 -8.06 0.73 -2.04
C ASP A 297 -8.75 -0.15 -1.00
N ILE A 298 -8.00 -1.06 -0.36
CA ILE A 298 -8.51 -1.85 0.77
C ILE A 298 -8.90 -0.92 1.92
N ALA A 299 -8.11 0.14 2.17
CA ALA A 299 -8.46 1.15 3.16
C ALA A 299 -9.73 1.93 2.79
N ALA A 300 -9.88 2.34 1.52
CA ALA A 300 -11.07 3.01 1.04
C ALA A 300 -12.31 2.09 1.11
N ALA A 301 -12.18 0.80 0.77
CA ALA A 301 -13.22 -0.20 0.93
C ALA A 301 -13.64 -0.35 2.39
N GLY A 302 -12.68 -0.51 3.30
CA GLY A 302 -12.93 -0.61 4.74
C GLY A 302 -13.62 0.63 5.30
N LEU A 303 -13.21 1.82 4.87
CA LEU A 303 -13.85 3.09 5.26
C LEU A 303 -15.27 3.21 4.70
N SER A 304 -15.51 2.72 3.48
CA SER A 304 -16.86 2.68 2.89
C SER A 304 -17.78 1.80 3.73
N ILE A 305 -17.30 0.62 4.17
CA ILE A 305 -18.02 -0.28 5.08
C ILE A 305 -18.29 0.39 6.43
N LYS A 306 -17.26 1.00 7.03
CA LYS A 306 -17.36 1.66 8.34
C LYS A 306 -18.36 2.83 8.36
N THR A 307 -18.35 3.64 7.31
CA THR A 307 -19.10 4.91 7.26
C THR A 307 -20.43 4.80 6.51
N GLY A 308 -20.61 3.74 5.72
CA GLY A 308 -21.72 3.59 4.79
C GLY A 308 -21.66 4.56 3.60
N LYS A 309 -20.54 5.26 3.39
CA LYS A 309 -20.38 6.24 2.30
C LYS A 309 -19.80 5.57 1.05
N GLY A 310 -20.35 5.93 -0.11
CA GLY A 310 -19.66 5.80 -1.40
C GLY A 310 -19.07 7.15 -1.81
N TRP A 311 -17.79 7.17 -2.12
CA TRP A 311 -17.14 8.37 -2.66
C TRP A 311 -17.46 8.58 -4.13
N LYS A 312 -17.03 9.71 -4.70
CA LYS A 312 -17.37 10.10 -6.08
C LYS A 312 -16.87 9.10 -7.12
N SER A 313 -15.69 8.52 -6.89
CA SER A 313 -15.18 7.35 -7.61
C SER A 313 -15.70 6.04 -6.98
N LEU A 314 -16.96 6.02 -6.53
CA LEU A 314 -17.70 4.89 -5.96
C LEU A 314 -19.22 5.15 -6.16
N PRO A 315 -19.69 5.56 -7.36
CA PRO A 315 -21.07 6.00 -7.51
C PRO A 315 -22.03 4.83 -7.26
N GLY A 316 -22.96 5.00 -6.32
CA GLY A 316 -23.99 3.99 -6.04
C GLY A 316 -23.65 2.97 -4.96
N PHE A 317 -22.72 3.25 -4.03
CA PHE A 317 -22.70 2.59 -2.71
C PHE A 317 -23.99 2.96 -1.95
N ASN A 318 -25.11 2.38 -2.37
CA ASN A 318 -26.38 2.39 -1.67
C ASN A 318 -26.37 1.22 -0.67
N SER A 319 -27.36 1.22 0.23
CA SER A 319 -27.58 0.30 1.36
C SER A 319 -27.74 -1.20 1.02
N GLY A 320 -27.15 -1.69 -0.07
CA GLY A 320 -27.21 -3.07 -0.55
C GLY A 320 -25.89 -3.66 -1.07
N ILE A 321 -24.77 -2.93 -1.05
CA ILE A 321 -23.46 -3.49 -1.38
C ILE A 321 -23.01 -4.42 -0.24
N ARG A 322 -22.86 -5.70 -0.53
CA ARG A 322 -22.49 -6.73 0.46
C ARG A 322 -20.99 -6.96 0.47
N GLU A 323 -20.31 -6.62 -0.63
CA GLU A 323 -18.91 -6.94 -0.85
C GLU A 323 -18.21 -5.88 -1.73
N ILE A 324 -17.01 -5.48 -1.34
CA ILE A 324 -16.11 -4.64 -2.15
C ILE A 324 -14.83 -5.44 -2.38
N CYS A 325 -14.48 -5.67 -3.63
CA CYS A 325 -13.24 -6.35 -3.98
C CYS A 325 -12.20 -5.36 -4.51
N CYS A 326 -10.99 -5.40 -3.96
CA CYS A 326 -9.84 -4.65 -4.43
C CYS A 326 -9.02 -5.56 -5.35
N LEU A 327 -8.79 -5.12 -6.58
CA LEU A 327 -8.13 -5.90 -7.63
C LEU A 327 -6.84 -5.21 -8.05
N LYS A 328 -5.79 -5.98 -8.31
CA LYS A 328 -4.52 -5.50 -8.86
C LYS A 328 -4.14 -6.41 -10.00
N ALA A 329 -3.82 -5.83 -11.15
CA ALA A 329 -3.27 -6.57 -12.28
C ALA A 329 -1.75 -6.68 -12.10
N GLY A 330 -1.20 -7.86 -12.34
CA GLY A 330 0.23 -8.06 -12.48
C GLY A 330 0.67 -7.92 -13.94
N VAL A 331 1.98 -7.90 -14.14
CA VAL A 331 2.60 -7.62 -15.45
C VAL A 331 2.55 -8.81 -16.41
N SER A 332 2.31 -10.03 -15.92
CA SER A 332 2.29 -11.25 -16.75
C SER A 332 0.89 -11.85 -16.94
N GLY A 333 -0.16 -11.09 -16.66
CA GLY A 333 -1.56 -11.53 -16.80
C GLY A 333 -2.12 -12.20 -15.54
N GLU A 334 -1.36 -12.22 -14.45
CA GLU A 334 -1.86 -12.52 -13.11
C GLU A 334 -2.72 -11.38 -12.53
N TYR A 335 -3.58 -11.71 -11.58
CA TYR A 335 -4.28 -10.77 -10.74
C TYR A 335 -4.06 -11.10 -9.26
N GLY A 336 -4.17 -10.07 -8.43
CA GLY A 336 -4.38 -10.18 -6.99
C GLY A 336 -5.76 -9.63 -6.63
N LEU A 337 -6.48 -10.30 -5.75
CA LEU A 337 -7.82 -9.91 -5.31
C LEU A 337 -7.94 -10.01 -3.79
N ILE A 338 -8.52 -8.98 -3.16
CA ILE A 338 -8.93 -9.00 -1.76
C ILE A 338 -10.37 -8.49 -1.67
N CYS A 339 -11.29 -9.29 -1.15
CA CYS A 339 -12.69 -8.93 -1.00
C CYS A 339 -13.05 -8.70 0.46
N LEU A 340 -13.65 -7.54 0.74
CA LEU A 340 -14.14 -7.14 2.06
C LEU A 340 -15.67 -7.20 2.10
N SER A 341 -16.21 -7.65 3.23
CA SER A 341 -17.66 -7.70 3.53
C SER A 341 -17.93 -7.02 4.87
N SER A 342 -19.13 -6.46 5.04
CA SER A 342 -19.59 -5.95 6.34
C SER A 342 -19.86 -7.05 7.37
N ASN A 343 -20.09 -8.29 6.90
CA ASN A 343 -20.46 -9.46 7.70
C ASN A 343 -19.54 -10.65 7.48
#